data_AF-A0A9W4X5M5-F1
#
_entry.id   AF-A0A9W4X5M5-F1
#
_cell.length_a   1.000
_cell.length_b   1.000
_cell.length_c   1.000
_cell.angle_alpha   90.00
_cell.angle_beta   90.00
_cell.angle_gamma   90.00
#
_symmetry.space_group_name_H-M   'P 1'
#
loop_
_entity.id
_entity.type
_entity.pdbx_description
1 polymer ?
#
loop_
_entity_poly.entity_id
_entity_poly.type
_entity_poly.pdbx_seq_one_letter_code
_entity_poly.pdbx_strand_id
1 'polypeptide(L)'
;MVKYVLFETAFGYALFERLQSEEIGAKLEQIQESVEDLVKFGKIVKLKAFAPFKNAVHALENANDISEGVVNEHLKAFLEMNLPKPGKKSSNMVLGVVDKSLAGSIQSELGYECETSELVLELVRGIRLHSDKLLSQVKDSELEK
;
A
#
# COMPACT_ATOMS: atom_id res chain seq x y z
N MET A 1 14.93 0.36 1.01
CA MET A 1 14.06 1.25 1.83
C MET A 1 12.66 1.20 1.25
N VAL A 2 11.63 1.19 2.10
CA VAL A 2 10.21 1.15 1.67
C VAL A 2 9.92 2.26 0.67
N LYS A 3 9.61 1.89 -0.58
CA LYS A 3 9.30 2.82 -1.68
C LYS A 3 7.81 2.87 -1.98
N TYR A 4 7.13 1.74 -1.85
CA TYR A 4 5.68 1.63 -2.00
C TYR A 4 5.07 1.01 -0.75
N VAL A 5 3.80 1.30 -0.49
CA VAL A 5 3.03 0.73 0.62
C VAL A 5 1.72 0.20 0.06
N LEU A 6 1.44 -1.08 0.30
CA LEU A 6 0.14 -1.68 0.02
C LEU A 6 -0.84 -1.29 1.14
N PHE A 7 -2.03 -0.86 0.75
CA PHE A 7 -3.11 -0.54 1.67
C PHE A 7 -4.40 -1.19 1.19
N GLU A 8 -4.91 -2.14 1.95
CA GLU A 8 -6.16 -2.83 1.69
C GLU A 8 -7.35 -2.05 2.28
N THR A 9 -8.41 -1.90 1.49
CA THR A 9 -9.65 -1.23 1.89
C THR A 9 -10.84 -2.16 1.69
N ALA A 10 -12.01 -1.77 2.20
CA ALA A 10 -13.25 -2.53 1.99
C ALA A 10 -13.72 -2.55 0.52
N PHE A 11 -13.22 -1.64 -0.32
CA PHE A 11 -13.68 -1.43 -1.70
C PHE A 11 -12.57 -1.62 -2.73
N GLY A 12 -11.35 -1.98 -2.33
CA GLY A 12 -10.27 -2.26 -3.26
C GLY A 12 -8.87 -2.19 -2.64
N TYR A 13 -7.87 -2.45 -3.48
CA TYR A 13 -6.46 -2.29 -3.12
C TYR A 13 -5.94 -0.93 -3.54
N ALA A 14 -5.21 -0.27 -2.65
CA ALA A 14 -4.51 0.98 -2.92
C ALA A 14 -3.01 0.76 -2.81
N LEU A 15 -2.26 1.36 -3.73
CA LEU A 15 -0.80 1.40 -3.69
C LEU A 15 -0.38 2.85 -3.53
N PHE A 16 0.32 3.14 -2.43
CA PHE A 16 0.89 4.45 -2.16
C PHE A 16 2.38 4.47 -2.50
N GLU A 17 2.87 5.53 -3.11
CA GLU A 17 4.29 5.79 -3.28
C GLU A 17 4.79 6.69 -2.15
N ARG A 18 5.88 6.30 -1.50
CA ARG A 18 6.62 7.15 -0.58
C ARG A 18 7.49 8.14 -1.38
N LEU A 19 7.26 9.42 -1.15
CA LEU A 19 7.89 10.53 -1.84
C LEU A 19 9.22 10.96 -1.21
N GLN A 20 9.29 11.02 0.11
CA GLN A 20 10.50 11.42 0.82
C GLN A 20 11.39 10.20 1.11
N SER A 21 12.39 9.96 0.25
CA SER A 21 13.41 8.93 0.44
C SER A 21 14.86 9.41 0.29
N GLU A 22 15.12 10.72 0.17
CA GLU A 22 16.48 11.24 -0.06
C GLU A 22 17.21 11.70 1.21
N GLU A 23 16.49 12.02 2.29
CA GLU A 23 17.16 12.17 3.59
C GLU A 23 17.28 10.80 4.25
N ILE A 24 18.52 10.31 4.29
CA ILE A 24 18.99 9.22 5.14
C ILE A 24 18.58 9.57 6.59
N GLY A 25 17.36 9.18 6.99
CA GLY A 25 16.87 9.43 8.34
C GLY A 25 15.64 10.33 8.48
N ALA A 26 14.67 10.28 7.56
CA ALA A 26 13.29 10.58 7.98
C ALA A 26 12.93 9.62 9.12
N LYS A 27 13.14 10.07 10.37
CA LYS A 27 13.01 9.26 11.58
C LYS A 27 11.53 8.90 11.73
N LEU A 28 11.27 7.71 12.25
CA LEU A 28 9.92 7.26 12.62
C LEU A 28 9.14 8.36 13.37
N GLU A 29 9.82 9.09 14.26
CA GLU A 29 9.31 10.26 15.00
C GLU A 29 8.72 11.35 14.09
N GLN A 30 9.41 11.73 13.01
CA GLN A 30 8.93 12.78 12.11
C GLN A 30 7.68 12.35 11.35
N ILE A 31 7.60 11.06 10.98
CA ILE A 31 6.40 10.51 10.35
C ILE A 31 5.26 10.51 11.38
N GLN A 32 5.52 10.05 12.61
CA GLN A 32 4.54 10.07 13.70
C GLN A 32 3.95 11.46 13.94
N GLU A 33 4.79 12.50 14.01
CA GLU A 33 4.37 13.90 14.18
C GLU A 33 3.59 14.44 12.96
N SER A 34 3.93 13.97 11.76
CA SER A 34 3.26 14.42 10.53
C SER A 34 1.90 13.77 10.31
N VAL A 35 1.65 12.58 10.86
CA VAL A 35 0.45 11.78 10.58
C VAL A 35 -0.82 12.52 10.95
N GLU A 36 -0.83 13.35 11.99
CA GLU A 36 -2.04 14.08 12.39
C GLU A 36 -2.42 15.22 11.43
N ASP A 37 -1.48 15.70 10.61
CA ASP A 37 -1.66 16.81 9.68
C ASP A 37 -1.66 16.30 8.23
N LEU A 38 -2.83 16.33 7.58
CA LEU A 38 -3.00 15.88 6.19
C LEU A 38 -2.03 16.55 5.22
N VAL A 39 -1.77 17.86 5.38
CA VAL A 39 -0.93 18.63 4.45
C VAL A 39 0.52 18.21 4.59
N LYS A 40 0.98 17.92 5.81
CA LYS A 40 2.33 17.38 6.05
C LYS A 40 2.42 15.93 5.57
N PHE A 41 1.47 15.09 5.95
CA PHE A 41 1.48 13.66 5.61
C PHE A 41 1.35 13.42 4.10
N GLY A 42 0.54 14.22 3.39
CA GLY A 42 0.39 14.15 1.93
C GLY A 42 1.65 14.51 1.14
N LYS A 43 2.68 15.09 1.79
CA LYS A 43 4.01 15.27 1.18
C LYS A 43 4.90 14.03 1.32
N ILE A 44 4.54 13.11 2.22
CA ILE A 44 5.27 11.87 2.50
C ILE A 44 4.79 10.75 1.59
N VAL A 45 3.48 10.66 1.37
CA VAL A 45 2.86 9.64 0.54
C VAL A 45 1.95 10.25 -0.51
N LYS A 46 1.87 9.61 -1.67
CA LYS A 46 0.86 9.88 -2.69
C LYS A 46 0.21 8.58 -3.14
N LEU A 47 -1.09 8.64 -3.46
CA LEU A 47 -1.75 7.54 -4.14
C LEU A 47 -1.10 7.35 -5.52
N LYS A 48 -0.61 6.14 -5.80
CA LYS A 48 -0.05 5.77 -7.09
C LYS A 48 -1.06 5.03 -7.96
N ALA A 49 -1.76 4.07 -7.36
CA ALA A 49 -2.71 3.24 -8.07
C ALA A 49 -3.81 2.77 -7.13
N PHE A 50 -4.97 2.50 -7.69
CA PHE A 50 -6.11 1.91 -7.00
C PHE A 50 -6.77 0.87 -7.90
N ALA A 51 -7.16 -0.26 -7.32
CA ALA A 51 -7.93 -1.31 -7.98
C ALA A 51 -9.21 -1.59 -7.19
N PRO A 52 -10.39 -1.16 -7.69
CA PRO A 52 -11.65 -1.40 -7.01
C PRO A 52 -12.04 -2.88 -7.07
N PHE A 53 -12.72 -3.35 -6.03
CA PHE A 53 -13.40 -4.63 -6.07
C PHE A 53 -14.65 -4.56 -6.93
N LYS A 54 -14.96 -5.65 -7.62
CA LYS A 54 -16.07 -5.70 -8.58
C LYS A 54 -17.44 -5.57 -7.92
N ASN A 55 -17.60 -6.12 -6.72
CA ASN A 55 -18.83 -6.17 -5.93
C ASN A 55 -18.52 -6.67 -4.51
N ALA A 56 -19.54 -6.76 -3.65
CA ALA A 56 -19.40 -7.20 -2.27
C ALA A 56 -18.90 -8.64 -2.11
N VAL A 57 -19.25 -9.55 -3.04
CA VAL A 57 -18.76 -10.95 -3.01
C VAL A 57 -17.26 -10.98 -3.26
N HIS A 58 -16.80 -10.28 -4.31
CA HIS A 58 -15.39 -10.14 -4.60
C HIS A 58 -14.64 -9.47 -3.45
N ALA A 59 -15.22 -8.44 -2.81
CA ALA A 59 -14.62 -7.80 -1.65
C ALA A 59 -14.46 -8.77 -0.46
N LEU A 60 -15.47 -9.59 -0.18
CA LEU A 60 -15.42 -10.60 0.89
C LEU A 60 -14.37 -11.68 0.61
N GLU A 61 -14.31 -12.18 -0.63
CA GLU A 61 -13.29 -13.15 -1.07
C GLU A 61 -11.88 -12.58 -0.86
N ASN A 62 -11.64 -11.36 -1.34
CA ASN A 62 -10.35 -10.68 -1.18
C ASN A 62 -10.01 -10.41 0.29
N ALA A 63 -11.00 -10.08 1.13
CA ALA A 63 -10.78 -9.89 2.56
C ALA A 63 -10.33 -11.19 3.25
N ASN A 64 -10.95 -12.33 2.90
CA ASN A 64 -10.57 -13.64 3.44
C ASN A 64 -9.18 -14.07 2.97
N ASP A 65 -8.87 -13.90 1.69
CA ASP A 65 -7.54 -14.24 1.15
C ASP A 65 -6.45 -13.43 1.86
N ILE A 66 -6.66 -12.12 2.04
CA ILE A 66 -5.72 -11.26 2.76
C ILE A 66 -5.55 -11.70 4.21
N SER A 67 -6.62 -12.08 4.92
CA SER A 67 -6.52 -12.53 6.30
C SER A 67 -5.74 -13.83 6.48
N GLU A 68 -5.69 -14.67 5.44
CA GLU A 68 -4.91 -15.91 5.41
C GLU A 68 -3.53 -15.73 4.75
N GLY A 69 -3.17 -14.51 4.33
CA GLY A 69 -1.91 -14.20 3.67
C GLY A 69 -1.80 -14.76 2.25
N VAL A 70 -2.92 -14.97 1.55
CA VAL A 70 -2.98 -15.51 0.19
C VAL A 70 -2.89 -14.39 -0.85
N VAL A 71 -2.03 -14.57 -1.85
CA VAL A 71 -1.93 -13.64 -2.99
C VAL A 71 -2.86 -14.12 -4.10
N ASN A 72 -4.11 -13.64 -4.08
CA ASN A 72 -5.05 -13.97 -5.14
C ASN A 72 -4.71 -13.27 -6.47
N GLU A 73 -5.35 -13.71 -7.55
CA GLU A 73 -5.11 -13.19 -8.90
C GLU A 73 -5.37 -11.68 -9.03
N HIS A 74 -6.28 -11.12 -8.24
CA HIS A 74 -6.58 -9.69 -8.27
C HIS A 74 -5.43 -8.87 -7.67
N LEU A 75 -4.94 -9.26 -6.49
CA LEU A 75 -3.78 -8.63 -5.85
C LEU A 75 -2.52 -8.80 -6.71
N LYS A 76 -2.29 -10.00 -7.24
CA LYS A 76 -1.17 -10.30 -8.12
C LYS A 76 -1.15 -9.37 -9.35
N ALA A 77 -2.25 -9.33 -10.10
CA ALA A 77 -2.36 -8.48 -11.27
C ALA A 77 -2.18 -6.99 -10.92
N PHE A 78 -2.73 -6.56 -9.78
CA PHE A 78 -2.58 -5.19 -9.30
C PHE A 78 -1.11 -4.84 -9.02
N LEU A 79 -0.38 -5.70 -8.31
CA LEU A 79 1.03 -5.47 -7.99
C LEU A 79 1.91 -5.51 -9.25
N GLU A 80 1.74 -6.50 -10.12
CA GLU A 80 2.52 -6.63 -11.38
C GLU A 80 2.30 -5.46 -12.35
N MET A 81 1.08 -4.91 -12.39
CA MET A 81 0.77 -3.76 -13.26
C MET A 81 1.40 -2.46 -12.74
N ASN A 82 1.55 -2.31 -11.43
CA ASN A 82 1.88 -1.03 -10.80
C ASN A 82 3.30 -0.98 -10.21
N LEU A 83 3.97 -2.12 -10.07
CA LEU A 83 5.35 -2.19 -9.57
C LEU A 83 6.34 -2.49 -10.72
N PRO A 84 7.59 -1.97 -10.63
CA PRO A 84 8.64 -2.38 -11.55
C PRO A 84 8.91 -3.87 -11.44
N LYS A 85 9.13 -4.55 -12.57
CA LYS A 85 9.42 -5.99 -12.57
C LYS A 85 10.57 -6.35 -11.61
N PRO A 86 10.41 -7.40 -10.79
CA PRO A 86 11.45 -7.87 -9.88
C PRO A 86 12.74 -8.24 -10.63
N GLY A 87 13.89 -7.84 -10.11
CA GLY A 87 15.21 -8.18 -10.64
C GLY A 87 16.31 -7.20 -10.23
N LYS A 88 17.51 -7.33 -10.82
CA LYS A 88 18.70 -6.53 -10.47
C LYS A 88 18.53 -4.99 -10.60
N LYS A 89 17.56 -4.51 -11.38
CA LYS A 89 17.26 -3.06 -11.52
C LYS A 89 16.22 -2.56 -10.51
N SER A 90 15.44 -3.47 -9.89
CA SER A 90 14.44 -3.15 -8.88
C SER A 90 14.95 -3.39 -7.45
N SER A 91 16.24 -3.71 -7.28
CA SER A 91 16.90 -4.02 -5.99
C SER A 91 16.82 -2.91 -4.95
N ASN A 92 16.35 -1.72 -5.33
CA ASN A 92 16.20 -0.58 -4.45
C ASN A 92 14.74 -0.35 -4.03
N MET A 93 13.79 -1.18 -4.51
CA MET A 93 12.38 -1.06 -4.21
C MET A 93 11.95 -2.12 -3.19
N VAL A 94 11.51 -1.65 -2.02
CA VAL A 94 10.88 -2.49 -1.01
C VAL A 94 9.40 -2.12 -0.92
N LEU A 95 8.53 -3.12 -0.89
CA LEU A 95 7.10 -2.98 -0.67
C LEU A 95 6.79 -3.08 0.83
N GLY A 96 6.17 -2.04 1.39
CA GLY A 96 5.62 -2.07 2.74
C GLY A 96 4.31 -2.83 2.76
N VAL A 97 4.22 -3.86 3.59
CA VAL A 97 3.02 -4.68 3.81
C VAL A 97 2.79 -4.79 5.32
N VAL A 98 1.55 -4.65 5.77
CA VAL A 98 1.23 -4.72 7.22
C VAL A 98 1.37 -6.14 7.73
N ASP A 99 0.73 -7.08 7.04
CA ASP A 99 0.69 -8.48 7.45
C ASP A 99 1.96 -9.23 7.01
N LYS A 100 2.57 -9.94 7.96
CA LYS A 100 3.82 -10.66 7.74
C LYS A 100 3.64 -11.91 6.88
N SER A 101 2.49 -12.60 7.00
CA SER A 101 2.20 -13.79 6.19
C SER A 101 2.05 -13.39 4.72
N LEU A 102 1.23 -12.36 4.46
CA LEU A 102 1.03 -11.80 3.13
C LEU A 102 2.34 -11.29 2.51
N ALA A 103 3.18 -10.61 3.29
CA ALA A 103 4.51 -10.18 2.84
C ALA A 103 5.37 -11.37 2.37
N GLY A 104 5.34 -12.48 3.11
CA GLY A 104 6.04 -13.70 2.75
C GLY A 104 5.52 -14.35 1.47
N SER A 105 4.19 -14.38 1.29
CA SER A 105 3.56 -14.92 0.08
C SER A 105 3.85 -14.04 -1.14
N ILE A 106 3.75 -12.71 -1.02
CA ILE A 106 4.10 -11.77 -2.10
C ILE A 106 5.56 -11.96 -2.53
N GLN A 107 6.47 -12.06 -1.57
CA GLN A 107 7.89 -12.27 -1.86
C GLN A 107 8.15 -13.62 -2.55
N SER A 108 7.47 -14.68 -2.13
CA SER A 108 7.67 -16.03 -2.66
C SER A 108 7.05 -16.20 -4.06
N GLU A 109 5.87 -15.65 -4.28
CA GLU A 109 5.12 -15.81 -5.53
C GLU A 109 5.52 -14.79 -6.60
N LEU A 110 5.79 -13.54 -6.20
CA LEU A 110 6.03 -12.43 -7.13
C LEU A 110 7.47 -11.92 -7.10
N GLY A 111 8.28 -12.30 -6.11
CA GLY A 111 9.70 -11.90 -6.04
C GLY A 111 9.95 -10.46 -5.57
N TYR A 112 8.93 -9.76 -5.08
CA TYR A 112 9.11 -8.42 -4.50
C TYR A 112 9.69 -8.51 -3.08
N GLU A 113 10.74 -7.74 -2.81
CA GLU A 113 11.21 -7.56 -1.44
C GLU A 113 10.14 -6.81 -0.63
N CYS A 114 9.74 -7.39 0.51
CA CYS A 114 8.70 -6.85 1.37
C CYS A 114 9.23 -6.55 2.77
N GLU A 115 8.68 -5.54 3.42
CA GLU A 115 9.02 -5.12 4.78
C GLU A 115 7.75 -4.87 5.60
N THR A 116 7.76 -5.28 6.87
CA THR A 116 6.65 -5.13 7.83
C THR A 116 7.09 -4.38 9.10
N SER A 117 7.87 -3.32 8.94
CA SER A 117 8.48 -2.56 10.04
C SER A 117 7.53 -1.54 10.68
N GLU A 118 7.93 -0.97 11.82
CA GLU A 118 7.19 0.13 12.48
C GLU A 118 6.96 1.33 11.55
N LEU A 119 7.91 1.60 10.66
CA LEU A 119 7.77 2.60 9.61
C LEU A 119 6.58 2.31 8.70
N VAL A 120 6.41 1.05 8.27
CA VAL A 120 5.28 0.63 7.43
C VAL A 120 3.97 0.80 8.19
N LEU A 121 3.93 0.38 9.45
CA LEU A 121 2.75 0.55 10.31
C LEU A 121 2.36 2.02 10.46
N GLU A 122 3.34 2.91 10.62
CA GLU A 122 3.10 4.34 10.78
C GLU A 122 2.60 5.00 9.48
N LEU A 123 3.18 4.61 8.34
CA LEU A 123 2.70 5.05 7.02
C LEU A 123 1.26 4.59 6.80
N VAL A 124 0.93 3.34 7.13
CA VAL A 124 -0.44 2.82 7.02
C VAL A 124 -1.40 3.51 8.00
N ARG A 125 -0.94 3.86 9.21
CA ARG A 125 -1.73 4.64 10.17
C ARG A 125 -2.14 5.99 9.58
N GLY A 126 -1.20 6.72 9.00
CA GLY A 126 -1.50 7.99 8.35
C GLY A 126 -2.38 7.86 7.11
N ILE A 127 -2.11 6.86 6.27
CA ILE A 127 -2.97 6.57 5.11
C ILE A 127 -4.40 6.29 5.56
N ARG A 128 -4.59 5.49 6.61
CA ARG A 128 -5.91 5.14 7.15
C ARG A 128 -6.62 6.36 7.72
N LEU A 129 -5.94 7.16 8.54
CA LEU A 129 -6.48 8.39 9.15
C LEU A 129 -6.99 9.37 8.08
N HIS A 130 -6.27 9.49 6.97
CA HIS A 130 -6.56 10.43 5.89
C HIS A 130 -7.22 9.81 4.66
N SER A 131 -7.65 8.54 4.76
CA SER A 131 -8.08 7.74 3.61
C SER A 131 -9.24 8.38 2.83
N ASP A 132 -10.17 9.06 3.50
CA ASP A 132 -11.28 9.78 2.86
C ASP A 132 -10.80 10.87 1.91
N LYS A 133 -9.71 11.56 2.24
CA LYS A 133 -9.15 12.63 1.40
C LYS A 133 -8.16 12.08 0.38
N LEU A 134 -7.30 11.15 0.81
CA LEU A 134 -6.28 10.55 -0.05
C LEU A 134 -6.87 9.66 -1.16
N LEU A 135 -8.06 9.09 -0.94
CA LEU A 135 -8.80 8.28 -1.91
C LEU A 135 -10.02 9.02 -2.49
N SER A 136 -10.16 10.33 -2.26
CA SER A 136 -11.34 11.10 -2.70
C SER A 136 -11.63 10.94 -4.20
N GLN A 137 -10.61 11.05 -5.06
CA GLN A 137 -10.74 10.87 -6.51
C GLN A 137 -11.28 9.49 -6.91
N VAL A 138 -11.00 8.47 -6.10
CA VAL A 138 -11.50 7.11 -6.32
C VAL A 138 -12.95 7.00 -5.84
N LYS A 139 -13.23 7.51 -4.64
CA LYS A 139 -14.58 7.47 -4.05
C LYS A 139 -15.61 8.20 -4.90
N ASP A 140 -15.25 9.36 -5.43
CA ASP A 140 -16.13 10.12 -6.33
C ASP A 140 -16.48 9.30 -7.58
N SER A 141 -15.51 8.55 -8.14
CA SER A 141 -15.73 7.69 -9.31
C SER A 141 -16.51 6.40 -9.03
N GLU A 142 -16.53 5.92 -7.78
CA GLU A 142 -17.36 4.79 -7.36
C GLU A 142 -18.80 5.22 -7.03
N LEU A 143 -18.98 6.39 -6.41
CA LEU A 143 -20.29 6.94 -6.08
C LEU A 143 -21.11 7.34 -7.32
N GLU A 144 -20.45 7.52 -8.48
CA GLU A 144 -21.10 7.79 -9.77
C GLU A 144 -21.60 6.52 -10.49
N LYS A 145 -21.35 5.31 -9.97
CA LYS A 145 -21.80 4.03 -10.56
C LYS A 145 -22.93 3.39 -9.77
#